data_AF-A0A7M4ER58-F1
#
_entry.id   AF-A0A7M4ER58-F1
#
_cell.length_a   1.000
_cell.length_b   1.000
_cell.length_c   1.000
_cell.angle_alpha   90.00
_cell.angle_beta   90.00
_cell.angle_gamma   90.00
#
_symmetry.space_group_name_H-M   'P 1'
#
loop_
_entity.id
_entity.type
_entity.pdbx_description
1 polymer ?
#
loop_
_entity_poly.entity_id
_entity_poly.type
_entity_poly.pdbx_seq_one_letter_code
_entity_poly.pdbx_strand_id
1 'polypeptide(L)' 'MAARRGALIVLEGVDRSGKSTQSRRLVEALRKAGHRAELLRFPERTTEIGQLISSYLEKKNNLEDHTVHLLFSANRWEHM' A
#
# COMPACT_ATOMS: atom_id res chain seq x y z
N MET A 1 -31.07 6.77 5.96
CA MET A 1 -30.23 5.65 6.43
C MET A 1 -28.80 5.95 6.04
N ALA A 2 -27.85 5.91 6.98
CA ALA A 2 -26.44 6.08 6.65
C ALA A 2 -26.02 4.98 5.67
N ALA A 3 -25.36 5.35 4.56
CA ALA A 3 -24.83 4.38 3.61
C ALA A 3 -23.89 3.41 4.33
N ARG A 4 -24.02 2.11 4.04
CA ARG A 4 -23.22 1.09 4.69
C ARG A 4 -21.76 1.23 4.23
N ARG A 5 -20.85 1.61 5.14
CA ARG A 5 -19.42 1.83 4.83
C ARG A 5 -18.73 0.55 4.35
N GLY A 6 -17.68 0.72 3.54
CA GLY A 6 -16.77 -0.38 3.18
C GLY A 6 -15.92 -0.87 4.35
N ALA A 7 -15.18 -1.96 4.13
CA ALA A 7 -14.18 -2.48 5.07
C ALA A 7 -12.76 -2.21 4.56
N LEU A 8 -11.85 -1.89 5.48
CA LEU A 8 -10.41 -1.82 5.21
C LEU A 8 -9.76 -3.14 5.62
N ILE A 9 -9.20 -3.87 4.65
CA ILE A 9 -8.55 -5.17 4.86
C ILE A 9 -7.07 -5.01 4.51
N VAL A 10 -6.19 -5.28 5.49
CA VAL A 10 -4.74 -5.16 5.33
C VAL A 10 -4.09 -6.54 5.32
N LEU A 11 -3.15 -6.77 4.38
CA LEU A 11 -2.39 -8.02 4.28
C LEU A 11 -0.92 -7.74 4.58
N GLU A 12 -0.44 -8.26 5.71
CA GLU A 12 0.94 -8.16 6.18
C GLU A 12 1.72 -9.48 6.09
N GLY A 13 3.04 -9.40 6.19
CA GLY A 13 3.91 -10.58 6.27
C GLY A 13 5.30 -10.37 5.69
N VAL A 14 6.15 -11.37 5.85
CA VAL A 14 7.56 -11.35 5.40
C VAL A 14 7.71 -11.22 3.89
N ASP A 15 8.92 -10.91 3.44
CA ASP A 15 9.25 -10.85 2.01
C ASP A 15 8.92 -12.15 1.30
N ARG A 16 8.32 -12.04 0.12
CA ARG A 16 7.86 -13.16 -0.72
C ARG A 16 6.78 -14.07 -0.08
N SER A 17 6.12 -13.65 1.00
CA SER A 17 4.99 -14.41 1.61
C SER A 17 3.70 -14.48 0.75
N GLY A 18 3.69 -13.87 -0.44
CA GLY A 18 2.55 -13.92 -1.35
C GLY A 18 1.52 -12.78 -1.21
N LYS A 19 1.82 -11.74 -0.41
CA LYS A 19 0.92 -10.57 -0.16
C LYS A 19 0.28 -10.02 -1.44
N SER A 20 1.10 -9.68 -2.44
CA SER A 20 0.61 -9.07 -3.70
C SER A 20 -0.27 -10.03 -4.52
N THR A 21 0.00 -11.33 -4.46
CA THR A 21 -0.82 -12.33 -5.15
C THR A 21 -2.17 -12.47 -4.47
N GLN A 22 -2.16 -12.57 -3.13
CA GLN A 22 -3.39 -12.75 -2.36
C GLN A 22 -4.27 -11.50 -2.37
N SER A 23 -3.70 -10.30 -2.29
CA SER A 23 -4.49 -9.05 -2.34
C SER A 23 -5.19 -8.86 -3.69
N ARG A 24 -4.51 -9.15 -4.81
CA ARG A 24 -5.13 -9.15 -6.14
C ARG A 24 -6.27 -10.15 -6.27
N ARG A 25 -6.05 -11.40 -5.84
CA ARG A 25 -7.07 -12.45 -5.87
C ARG A 25 -8.28 -12.10 -5.01
N LEU A 26 -8.06 -11.52 -3.83
CA LEU A 26 -9.13 -11.07 -2.94
C LEU A 26 -9.99 -9.99 -3.59
N VAL A 27 -9.38 -8.96 -4.16
CA VAL A 27 -10.13 -7.88 -4.83
C VAL A 27 -10.89 -8.40 -6.04
N GLU A 28 -10.29 -9.28 -6.85
CA GLU A 28 -10.97 -9.93 -7.97
C GLU A 28 -12.17 -10.77 -7.52
N ALA A 29 -12.01 -11.58 -6.47
CA ALA A 29 -13.09 -12.40 -5.92
C ALA A 29 -14.24 -11.54 -5.36
N LEU A 30 -13.92 -10.47 -4.63
CA LEU A 30 -14.92 -9.53 -4.11
C LEU A 30 -15.70 -8.86 -5.25
N ARG A 31 -15.02 -8.41 -6.31
CA ARG A 31 -15.65 -7.83 -7.50
C ARG A 31 -16.56 -8.84 -8.22
N LYS A 32 -16.10 -10.09 -8.38
CA LYS A 32 -16.91 -11.18 -8.96
C LYS A 32 -18.15 -11.51 -8.13
N ALA A 33 -18.08 -11.35 -6.80
CA ALA A 33 -19.21 -11.49 -5.89
C ALA A 33 -20.14 -10.27 -5.84
N GLY A 34 -19.89 -9.24 -6.65
CA GLY A 34 -20.73 -8.03 -6.74
C GLY A 34 -20.38 -6.93 -5.74
N HIS A 35 -19.27 -7.04 -5.02
CA HIS A 35 -18.82 -5.98 -4.12
C HIS A 35 -17.96 -4.94 -4.83
N ARG A 36 -18.12 -3.67 -4.46
CA ARG A 36 -17.16 -2.61 -4.81
C ARG A 36 -15.90 -2.81 -3.96
N ALA A 37 -14.80 -3.13 -4.61
CA ALA A 37 -13.50 -3.35 -3.95
C ALA A 37 -12.39 -2.68 -4.77
N GLU A 38 -11.43 -2.10 -4.07
CA GLU A 38 -10.26 -1.42 -4.63
C GLU A 38 -9.00 -1.95 -3.98
N LEU A 39 -7.90 -1.95 -4.74
CA LEU A 39 -6.61 -2.42 -4.25
C LEU A 39 -5.71 -1.21 -4.02
N LEU A 40 -5.28 -1.03 -2.78
CA LEU A 40 -4.22 -0.09 -2.41
C LEU A 40 -2.95 -0.87 -2.04
N ARG A 41 -1.79 -0.25 -2.22
CA ARG A 41 -0.49 -0.82 -1.83
C ARG A 41 0.40 0.25 -1.23
N PHE A 42 1.20 -0.12 -0.25
CA PHE A 42 2.23 0.75 0.31
C PHE A 42 3.62 0.09 0.23
N PRO A 43 4.69 0.87 -0.02
CA PRO A 43 4.65 2.28 -0.40
C PRO A 43 4.01 2.46 -1.79
N GLU A 44 3.22 3.52 -1.97
CA GLU A 44 2.72 3.97 -3.28
C GLU A 44 3.82 4.81 -3.91
N ARG A 45 4.34 4.36 -5.06
CA ARG A 45 5.63 4.83 -5.61
C ARG A 45 5.48 5.92 -6.67
N THR A 46 4.26 6.31 -7.00
CA THR A 46 3.98 7.31 -8.04
C THR A 46 4.09 8.75 -7.55
N THR A 47 3.90 9.00 -6.25
CA THR A 47 4.04 10.33 -5.64
C THR A 47 5.51 10.74 -5.45
N GLU A 48 5.77 12.02 -5.19
CA GLU A 48 7.12 12.52 -4.90
C GLU A 48 7.75 11.78 -3.70
N ILE A 49 7.00 11.60 -2.62
CA ILE A 49 7.42 10.82 -1.44
C ILE A 49 7.66 9.35 -1.83
N GLY A 50 6.76 8.79 -2.64
CA GLY A 50 6.87 7.43 -3.16
C GLY A 50 8.14 7.17 -3.97
N GLN A 51 8.55 8.14 -4.80
CA GLN A 51 9.77 8.07 -5.61
C GLN A 51 11.04 8.14 -4.75
N LEU A 52 11.04 8.95 -3.68
CA LEU A 52 12.13 9.00 -2.70
C LEU A 52 12.29 7.66 -1.99
N ILE A 53 11.19 7.08 -1.51
CA ILE A 53 11.19 5.75 -0.89
C ILE A 53 11.66 4.67 -1.88
N SER A 54 11.20 4.72 -3.14
CA SER A 54 11.62 3.75 -4.16
C SER A 54 13.13 3.79 -4.38
N SER A 55 13.70 5.00 -4.47
CA SER A 55 15.15 5.20 -4.67
C SER A 55 15.97 4.71 -3.47
N TYR A 56 15.47 4.88 -2.25
CA TYR A 56 16.08 4.30 -1.04
C TYR A 56 16.06 2.76 -1.07
N LEU A 57 14.90 2.15 -1.36
CA LEU A 57 14.76 0.68 -1.42
C LEU A 57 15.60 0.04 -2.55
N GLU A 58 15.81 0.78 -3.64
CA GLU A 58 16.69 0.38 -4.76
C GLU A 58 18.17 0.66 -4.48
N LYS A 59 18.52 1.17 -3.28
CA LYS A 59 19.89 1.53 -2.87
C LYS A 59 20.55 2.58 -3.77
N LYS A 60 19.76 3.41 -4.45
CA LYS A 60 20.25 4.50 -5.30
C LYS A 60 20.63 5.72 -4.49
N ASN A 61 19.89 5.99 -3.42
CA ASN A 61 20.15 7.07 -2.47
C ASN A 61 20.24 6.49 -1.06
N ASN A 62 21.16 7.02 -0.24
CA ASN A 62 21.19 6.72 1.18
C ASN A 62 20.41 7.80 1.93
N LEU A 63 19.45 7.39 2.74
CA LEU A 63 18.69 8.26 3.64
C LEU A 63 18.92 7.76 5.06
N GLU A 64 18.92 8.69 6.00
CA GLU A 64 18.98 8.38 7.42
C GLU A 64 17.70 7.62 7.85
N ASP A 65 17.84 6.68 8.79
CA ASP A 65 16.80 5.70 9.13
C ASP A 65 15.52 6.33 9.70
N HIS A 66 15.63 7.36 10.55
CA HIS A 66 14.47 8.10 11.05
C HIS A 66 13.77 8.87 9.91
N THR A 67 14.55 9.46 9.01
CA THR A 67 14.05 10.20 7.85
C THR A 67 13.22 9.29 6.95
N VAL A 68 13.78 8.14 6.53
CA VAL A 68 13.04 7.22 5.66
C VAL A 68 11.81 6.62 6.36
N HIS A 69 11.90 6.35 7.66
CA HIS A 69 10.75 5.87 8.44
C HIS A 69 9.59 6.89 8.42
N LEU A 70 9.87 8.17 8.61
CA LEU A 70 8.86 9.23 8.55
C LEU A 70 8.29 9.39 7.14
N LEU A 71 9.11 9.24 6.09
CA LEU A 71 8.63 9.26 4.70
C LEU A 71 7.63 8.12 4.43
N PHE A 72 7.88 6.91 4.92
CA PHE A 72 6.90 5.81 4.84
C PHE A 72 5.57 6.13 5.53
N SER A 73 5.62 6.87 6.65
CA SER A 73 4.41 7.34 7.33
C SER A 73 3.68 8.40 6.51
N ALA A 74 4.41 9.40 6.01
CA ALA A 74 3.88 10.46 5.18
C ALA A 74 3.24 9.94 3.89
N ASN A 75 3.85 8.93 3.24
CA ASN A 75 3.30 8.28 2.04
C ASN A 75 1.94 7.61 2.28
N ARG A 76 1.65 7.14 3.51
CA ARG A 76 0.31 6.65 3.86
C ARG A 76 -0.67 7.80 4.10
N TRP A 77 -0.22 8.85 4.78
CA TRP A 77 -1.03 10.02 5.10
C TRP A 77 -1.47 10.79 3.85
N GLU A 78 -0.61 10.94 2.84
CA GLU A 78 -0.96 11.66 1.59
C GLU A 78 -2.02 10.93 0.72
N HIS A 79 -2.32 9.67 1.03
CA HIS A 79 -3.34 8.85 0.35
C HIS A 79 -4.63 8.70 1.17
N MET A 80 -4.71 9.33 2.35
CA MET A 80 -5.93 9.36 3.17
C MET A 80 -6.87 10.50 2.79
#